data_AF-A0A528V3K7-F1
#
_entry.id   AF-A0A528V3K7-F1
#
_cell.length_a   1.000
_cell.length_b   1.000
_cell.length_c   1.000
_cell.angle_alpha   90.00
_cell.angle_beta   90.00
_cell.angle_gamma   90.00
#
_symmetry.space_group_name_H-M   'P 1'
#
loop_
_entity.id
_entity.type
_entity.pdbx_description
1 polymer ?
#
loop_
_entity_poly.entity_id
_entity_poly.type
_entity_poly.pdbx_seq_one_letter_code
_entity_poly.pdbx_strand_id
1 'polypeptide(L)'
;SRKQRFNFEVLIGASGFENSLSPGIEQFGRWGSAAANAEGSFNLAGVADPAIDAALEAMVDARSREDYVAAVRVLDRLLISGHYM
;
A
#
# COMPACT_ATOMS: atom_id res chain seq x y z
N SER A 1 1.03 -8.66 -19.08
CA SER A 1 0.67 -10.03 -18.59
C SER A 1 -0.71 -10.02 -17.94
N ARG A 2 -1.29 -11.17 -17.53
CA ARG A 2 -2.59 -11.19 -16.79
C ARG A 2 -2.52 -10.37 -15.50
N LYS A 3 -1.43 -10.49 -14.74
CA LYS A 3 -1.16 -9.73 -13.51
C LYS A 3 -1.12 -8.22 -13.76
N GLN A 4 -0.38 -7.77 -14.76
CA GLN A 4 -0.24 -6.33 -15.04
C GLN A 4 -1.58 -5.65 -15.40
N ARG A 5 -2.51 -6.40 -16.01
CA ARG A 5 -3.84 -5.92 -16.39
C ARG A 5 -4.93 -6.26 -15.37
N PHE A 6 -4.55 -6.65 -14.16
CA PHE A 6 -5.48 -7.03 -13.08
C PHE A 6 -6.51 -8.11 -13.48
N ASN A 7 -6.15 -9.00 -14.41
CA ASN A 7 -7.03 -10.07 -14.90
C ASN A 7 -6.86 -11.34 -14.06
N PHE A 8 -7.41 -11.28 -12.86
CA PHE A 8 -7.48 -12.34 -11.87
C PHE A 8 -8.59 -12.02 -10.86
N GLU A 9 -9.16 -13.05 -10.24
CA GLU A 9 -10.09 -12.89 -9.11
C GLU A 9 -9.30 -12.89 -7.79
N VAL A 10 -8.34 -13.82 -7.67
CA VAL A 10 -7.41 -13.93 -6.55
C VAL A 10 -6.03 -14.24 -7.10
N LEU A 11 -5.00 -13.67 -6.48
CA LEU A 11 -3.62 -14.10 -6.69
C LEU A 11 -2.94 -14.34 -5.34
N ILE A 12 -1.93 -15.21 -5.34
CA ILE A 12 -0.99 -15.29 -4.21
C ILE A 12 0.18 -14.37 -4.55
N GLY A 13 0.37 -13.32 -3.74
CA GLY A 13 1.46 -12.36 -3.86
C GLY A 13 2.83 -12.95 -3.48
N ALA A 14 3.30 -13.96 -4.20
CA ALA A 14 4.57 -14.65 -3.89
C ALA A 14 5.83 -13.79 -4.14
N SER A 15 5.70 -12.66 -4.83
CA SER A 15 6.80 -11.71 -5.12
C SER A 15 6.27 -10.27 -5.17
N GLY A 16 7.04 -9.31 -4.67
CA GLY A 16 6.71 -7.87 -4.72
C GLY A 16 6.22 -7.24 -3.41
N PHE A 17 5.97 -8.04 -2.37
CA PHE A 17 5.62 -7.59 -1.01
C PHE A 17 6.78 -7.77 -0.02
N GLU A 18 8.00 -7.54 -0.47
CA GLU A 18 9.14 -7.49 0.45
C GLU A 18 8.97 -6.27 1.35
N ASN A 19 8.99 -6.53 2.66
CA ASN A 19 8.84 -5.52 3.69
C ASN A 19 10.22 -5.06 4.17
N SER A 20 10.26 -3.80 4.58
CA SER A 20 11.42 -3.19 5.24
C SER A 20 11.02 -2.79 6.65
N LEU A 21 12.01 -2.64 7.54
CA LEU A 21 11.81 -1.98 8.84
C LEU A 21 11.59 -0.47 8.70
N SER A 22 11.78 0.07 7.49
CA SER A 22 11.52 1.46 7.15
C SER A 22 10.75 1.54 5.83
N PRO A 23 9.43 1.25 5.81
CA PRO A 23 8.59 1.45 4.61
C PRO A 23 8.61 2.92 4.15
N GLY A 24 8.63 3.15 2.85
CA GLY A 24 8.76 4.49 2.27
C GLY A 24 7.84 4.72 1.09
N ILE A 25 8.35 5.44 0.09
CA ILE A 25 7.58 5.86 -1.08
C ILE A 25 7.04 4.68 -1.91
N GLU A 26 7.67 3.50 -1.82
CA GLU A 26 7.21 2.31 -2.53
C GLU A 26 5.79 1.89 -2.13
N GLN A 27 5.33 2.28 -0.93
CA GLN A 27 3.99 1.97 -0.45
C GLN A 27 2.90 2.66 -1.28
N PHE A 28 3.16 3.82 -1.89
CA PHE A 28 2.20 4.45 -2.81
C PHE A 28 1.92 3.57 -4.03
N GLY A 29 2.95 2.91 -4.57
CA GLY A 29 2.80 1.99 -5.69
C GLY A 29 2.09 0.68 -5.32
N ARG A 30 2.01 0.36 -4.02
CA ARG A 30 1.36 -0.85 -3.48
C ARG A 30 -0.06 -0.60 -2.98
N TRP A 31 -0.35 0.57 -2.42
CA TRP A 31 -1.58 0.83 -1.68
C TRP A 31 -2.27 2.15 -2.00
N GLY A 32 -1.60 3.08 -2.68
CA GLY A 32 -2.16 4.40 -2.98
C GLY A 32 -3.26 4.33 -4.04
N SER A 33 -4.27 5.18 -3.90
CA SER A 33 -5.44 5.20 -4.81
C SER A 33 -5.05 5.46 -6.27
N ALA A 34 -4.04 6.30 -6.51
CA ALA A 34 -3.55 6.57 -7.87
C ALA A 34 -2.99 5.33 -8.56
N ALA A 35 -2.48 4.35 -7.79
CA ALA A 35 -1.93 3.12 -8.32
C ALA A 35 -3.01 2.06 -8.63
N ALA A 36 -4.22 2.18 -8.08
CA ALA A 36 -5.28 1.16 -8.17
C ALA A 36 -5.67 0.80 -9.61
N ASN A 37 -5.66 1.79 -10.51
CA ASN A 37 -6.02 1.62 -11.93
C ASN A 37 -4.82 1.79 -12.87
N ALA A 38 -3.60 1.95 -12.33
CA ALA A 38 -2.41 2.10 -13.14
C ALA A 38 -1.93 0.71 -13.60
N GLU A 39 -2.06 0.42 -14.89
CA GLU A 39 -1.64 -0.88 -15.45
C GLU A 39 -0.18 -1.19 -15.07
N GLY A 40 0.03 -2.37 -14.49
CA GLY A 40 1.35 -2.82 -14.06
C GLY A 40 1.81 -2.35 -12.68
N SER A 41 0.99 -1.58 -11.94
CA SER A 41 1.29 -1.23 -10.56
C SER A 41 1.32 -2.45 -9.63
N PHE A 42 1.80 -2.25 -8.41
CA PHE A 42 1.76 -3.25 -7.35
C PHE A 42 0.51 -3.13 -6.47
N ASN A 43 -0.42 -2.22 -6.79
CA ASN A 43 -1.72 -2.15 -6.15
C ASN A 43 -2.65 -3.23 -6.72
N LEU A 44 -2.28 -4.48 -6.47
CA LEU A 44 -2.95 -5.65 -7.01
C LEU A 44 -4.31 -5.91 -6.36
N ALA A 45 -4.54 -5.35 -5.15
CA ALA A 45 -5.81 -5.42 -4.45
C ALA A 45 -6.77 -4.28 -4.85
N GLY A 46 -6.33 -3.32 -5.66
CA GLY A 46 -7.15 -2.18 -6.10
C GLY A 46 -7.54 -1.22 -4.97
N VAL A 47 -6.67 -1.05 -3.97
CA VAL A 47 -6.91 -0.15 -2.83
C VAL A 47 -7.09 1.28 -3.31
N ALA A 48 -8.22 1.90 -2.94
CA ALA A 48 -8.52 3.29 -3.25
C ALA A 48 -9.31 3.93 -2.10
N ASP A 49 -8.64 4.12 -0.95
CA ASP A 49 -9.22 4.67 0.28
C ASP A 49 -8.47 5.95 0.69
N PRO A 50 -9.16 7.11 0.82
CA PRO A 50 -8.54 8.36 1.25
C PRO A 50 -7.84 8.29 2.62
N ALA A 51 -8.30 7.43 3.53
CA ALA A 51 -7.64 7.24 4.82
C ALA A 51 -6.28 6.53 4.68
N ILE A 52 -6.16 5.62 3.71
CA ILE A 52 -4.89 4.96 3.38
C ILE A 52 -3.94 5.97 2.73
N ASP A 53 -4.42 6.76 1.77
CA ASP A 53 -3.60 7.82 1.15
C ASP A 53 -3.07 8.82 2.20
N ALA A 54 -3.93 9.26 3.13
CA ALA A 54 -3.52 10.15 4.22
C ALA A 54 -2.48 9.51 5.16
N ALA A 55 -2.59 8.21 5.45
CA ALA A 55 -1.60 7.50 6.26
C ALA A 55 -0.25 7.37 5.54
N LEU A 56 -0.26 7.16 4.22
CA LEU A 56 0.95 7.13 3.39
C LEU A 56 1.65 8.50 3.36
N GLU A 57 0.89 9.59 3.18
CA GLU A 57 1.41 10.96 3.24
C GLU A 57 2.03 11.27 4.61
N ALA A 58 1.30 10.99 5.69
CA ALA A 58 1.81 11.18 7.05
C ALA A 58 3.09 10.38 7.32
N MET A 59 3.21 9.16 6.78
CA MET A 59 4.40 8.34 6.91
C MET A 59 5.62 8.97 6.22
N VAL A 60 5.49 9.45 4.98
CA VAL A 60 6.63 10.02 4.24
C VAL A 60 7.00 11.44 4.70
N ASP A 61 6.04 12.18 5.26
CA ASP A 61 6.27 13.54 5.75
C ASP A 61 6.75 13.60 7.22
N ALA A 62 6.65 12.50 7.96
CA ALA A 62 7.04 12.43 9.37
C ALA A 62 8.49 12.89 9.60
N ARG A 63 8.69 13.79 10.56
CA ARG A 63 10.01 14.34 10.94
C ARG A 63 10.55 13.79 12.25
N SER A 64 9.72 13.08 13.00
CA SER A 64 10.11 12.37 14.21
C SER A 64 9.90 10.86 14.05
N ARG A 65 10.69 10.07 14.76
CA ARG A 65 10.52 8.61 14.78
C ARG A 65 9.16 8.20 15.35
N GLU A 66 8.65 8.96 16.32
CA GLU A 66 7.36 8.67 16.95
C GLU A 66 6.21 8.82 15.95
N ASP A 67 6.16 9.95 15.24
CA ASP A 67 5.14 10.21 14.22
C ASP A 67 5.22 9.19 13.08
N TYR A 68 6.43 8.88 12.63
CA TYR A 68 6.65 7.88 11.59
C TYR A 68 6.12 6.51 12.00
N VAL A 69 6.47 6.03 13.21
CA VAL A 69 5.99 4.74 13.72
C VAL A 69 4.47 4.76 13.90
N ALA A 70 3.89 5.89 14.34
CA ALA A 70 2.45 6.04 14.45
C ALA A 70 1.76 5.91 13.08
N ALA A 71 2.25 6.62 12.06
CA ALA A 71 1.71 6.58 10.70
C ALA A 71 1.79 5.17 10.09
N VAL A 72 2.94 4.49 10.23
CA VAL A 72 3.10 3.08 9.78
C VAL A 72 2.09 2.16 10.46
N ARG A 73 1.87 2.31 11.78
CA ARG A 73 0.88 1.50 12.51
C ARG A 73 -0.56 1.84 12.14
N VAL A 74 -0.86 3.07 11.74
CA VAL A 74 -2.19 3.44 11.22
C VAL A 74 -2.41 2.78 9.87
N LEU A 75 -1.45 2.89 8.95
CA LEU A 75 -1.49 2.21 7.65
C LEU A 75 -1.73 0.70 7.81
N ASP A 76 -0.97 0.03 8.68
CA ASP A 76 -1.12 -1.40 8.98
C ASP A 76 -2.55 -1.76 9.41
N ARG A 77 -3.13 -1.01 10.35
CA ARG A 77 -4.51 -1.23 10.82
C ARG A 77 -5.55 -1.02 9.74
N LEU A 78 -5.37 -0.01 8.89
CA LEU A 78 -6.28 0.25 7.77
C LEU A 78 -6.23 -0.89 6.75
N LEU A 79 -5.03 -1.34 6.38
CA LEU A 79 -4.85 -2.44 5.42
C LEU A 79 -5.46 -3.76 5.95
N ILE A 80 -5.24 -4.09 7.23
CA ILE A 80 -5.85 -5.26 7.87
C ILE A 80 -7.38 -5.14 7.90
N SER A 81 -7.90 -3.96 8.29
CA SER A 81 -9.36 -3.73 8.38
C SER A 81 -10.06 -3.73 7.02
N GLY A 82 -9.32 -3.42 5.94
CA GLY A 82 -9.81 -3.44 4.57
C GLY A 82 -9.83 -4.82 3.93
N HIS A 83 -9.27 -5.86 4.58
CA HIS A 83 -9.21 -7.23 4.07
C HIS A 83 -8.53 -7.35 2.68
N TYR A 84 -7.50 -6.54 2.43
CA TYR A 84 -6.78 -6.51 1.14
C TYR A 84 -5.74 -7.63 0.98
N MET A 85 -5.44 -8.36 2.06
CA MET A 85 -4.45 -9.44 2.13
C MET A 85 -4.97 -10.62 2.94
#